data_AF-A0A832YXV9-F1
#
_entry.id   AF-A0A832YXV9-F1
#
_cell.length_a   1.000
_cell.length_b   1.000
_cell.length_c   1.000
_cell.angle_alpha   90.00
_cell.angle_beta   90.00
_cell.angle_gamma   90.00
#
_symmetry.space_group_name_H-M   'P 1'
#
loop_
_entity.id
_entity.type
_entity.pdbx_description
1 polymer ?
#
loop_
_entity_poly.entity_id
_entity_poly.type
_entity_poly.pdbx_seq_one_letter_code
_entity_poly.pdbx_strand_id
1 'polypeptide(L)'
;MDKSKILNVLTSMIFILIFSAISTFVPREYFGIVFAIYLVSVLVIMLIVPRFMMRKRSAKIVHKGSILMRSRQKEVIEVLARDRMLSAELKSQGIRMLGTMILPIVIWFVLSIPLLNIIVPPTATQNAIETFLRYVIFYSVLFGVMYILRYILMPKRLIIPVFEFEVRESGIVGPGALAIPFPLDTERYEISYDVRRSYVEIYDRRTKQAFRLYTSDVYKLKNIIEKHAIKGRSRES
;
A
#
# COMPACT_ATOMS: atom_id res chain seq x y z
N MET A 1 5.49 0.29 -17.64
CA MET A 1 5.81 0.33 -16.19
C MET A 1 5.08 1.51 -15.56
N ASP A 2 4.36 1.31 -14.45
CA ASP A 2 3.53 2.37 -13.84
C ASP A 2 4.40 3.56 -13.39
N LYS A 3 3.98 4.81 -13.61
CA LYS A 3 4.80 6.02 -13.30
C LYS A 3 5.23 6.06 -11.84
N SER A 4 4.39 5.53 -10.95
CA SER A 4 4.68 5.38 -9.52
C SER A 4 5.85 4.43 -9.23
N LYS A 5 5.99 3.34 -10.00
CA LYS A 5 7.10 2.38 -9.85
C LYS A 5 8.42 2.99 -10.28
N ILE A 6 8.43 3.70 -11.41
CA ILE A 6 9.63 4.42 -11.91
C ILE A 6 10.10 5.44 -10.88
N LEU A 7 9.17 6.25 -10.37
CA LEU A 7 9.49 7.26 -9.35
C LEU A 7 10.08 6.62 -8.10
N ASN A 8 9.49 5.55 -7.58
CA ASN A 8 10.00 4.86 -6.39
C ASN A 8 11.41 4.30 -6.58
N VAL A 9 11.72 3.75 -7.76
CA VAL A 9 13.06 3.24 -8.08
C VAL A 9 14.06 4.40 -8.15
N LEU A 10 13.72 5.48 -8.86
CA LEU A 10 14.57 6.66 -8.97
C LEU A 10 14.85 7.30 -7.60
N THR A 11 13.82 7.46 -6.77
CA THR A 11 13.99 7.94 -5.40
C THR A 11 14.93 7.02 -4.63
N SER A 12 14.76 5.70 -4.71
CA SER A 12 15.66 4.76 -4.01
C SER A 12 17.12 4.89 -4.47
N MET A 13 17.36 5.04 -5.78
CA MET A 13 18.70 5.25 -6.35
C MET A 13 19.35 6.55 -5.87
N ILE A 14 18.61 7.66 -5.88
CA ILE A 14 19.11 8.95 -5.38
C ILE A 14 19.52 8.84 -3.91
N PHE A 15 18.71 8.17 -3.09
CA PHE A 15 19.02 7.95 -1.68
C PHE A 15 20.25 7.07 -1.49
N ILE A 16 20.39 5.98 -2.24
CA ILE A 16 21.60 5.15 -2.22
C ILE A 16 22.83 6.01 -2.50
N LEU A 17 22.81 6.85 -3.55
CA LEU A 17 23.95 7.69 -3.92
C LEU A 17 24.28 8.74 -2.84
N ILE A 18 23.26 9.43 -2.31
CA ILE A 18 23.45 10.45 -1.25
C ILE A 18 24.04 9.81 0.01
N PHE A 19 23.47 8.71 0.49
CA PHE A 19 23.94 8.06 1.72
C PHE A 19 25.30 7.38 1.53
N SER A 20 25.61 6.91 0.32
CA SER A 20 26.95 6.41 0.00
C SER A 20 27.98 7.53 0.03
N ALA A 21 27.65 8.69 -0.54
CA ALA A 21 28.54 9.86 -0.52
C ALA A 21 28.81 10.33 0.92
N ILE A 22 27.76 10.47 1.73
CA ILE A 22 27.89 10.84 3.15
C ILE A 22 28.77 9.83 3.89
N SER A 23 28.49 8.53 3.75
CA SER A 23 29.21 7.47 4.48
C SER A 23 30.66 7.33 4.05
N THR A 24 31.02 7.78 2.85
CA THR A 24 32.40 7.77 2.35
C THR A 24 33.29 8.73 3.15
N PHE A 25 32.76 9.89 3.55
CA PHE A 25 33.52 10.93 4.24
C PHE A 25 33.30 10.95 5.76
N VAL A 26 32.28 10.25 6.24
CA VAL A 26 32.00 10.17 7.68
C VAL A 26 32.88 9.10 8.33
N PRO A 27 33.59 9.40 9.44
CA PRO A 27 34.33 8.41 10.19
C PRO A 27 33.43 7.27 10.66
N ARG A 28 33.98 6.04 10.66
CA ARG A 28 33.23 4.80 10.98
C ARG A 28 32.57 4.84 12.36
N GLU A 29 33.16 5.53 13.32
CA GLU A 29 32.62 5.70 14.67
C GLU A 29 31.25 6.39 14.67
N TYR A 30 31.02 7.30 13.72
CA TYR A 30 29.75 8.01 13.54
C TYR A 30 28.80 7.30 12.57
N PHE A 31 29.16 6.11 12.06
CA PHE A 31 28.31 5.37 11.14
C PHE A 31 26.92 5.10 11.73
N GLY A 32 26.82 4.84 13.04
CA GLY A 32 25.54 4.67 13.73
C GLY A 32 24.61 5.88 13.64
N ILE A 33 25.18 7.10 13.62
CA ILE A 33 24.40 8.35 13.49
C ILE A 33 23.91 8.52 12.05
N VAL A 34 24.80 8.35 11.06
CA VAL A 34 24.43 8.37 9.63
C VAL A 34 23.35 7.33 9.35
N PHE A 35 23.48 6.16 9.97
CA PHE A 35 22.51 5.08 9.88
C PHE A 35 21.15 5.44 10.49
N ALA A 36 21.13 6.07 11.67
CA ALA A 36 19.87 6.53 12.28
C ALA A 36 19.15 7.56 11.39
N ILE A 37 19.88 8.53 10.83
CA ILE A 37 19.35 9.53 9.90
C ILE A 37 18.78 8.86 8.64
N TYR A 38 19.50 7.88 8.10
CA TYR A 38 19.05 7.09 6.97
C TYR A 38 17.73 6.38 7.24
N LEU A 39 17.61 5.71 8.40
CA LEU A 39 16.41 5.00 8.81
C LEU A 39 15.21 5.93 8.94
N VAL A 40 15.38 7.07 9.62
CA VAL A 40 14.33 8.09 9.75
C VAL A 40 13.91 8.61 8.37
N SER A 41 14.86 8.89 7.49
CA SER A 41 14.59 9.38 6.14
C SER A 41 13.76 8.39 5.33
N VAL A 42 14.11 7.10 5.36
CA VAL A 42 13.36 6.04 4.67
C VAL A 42 11.94 5.90 5.23
N LEU A 43 11.77 5.93 6.56
CA LEU A 43 10.44 5.87 7.19
C LEU A 43 9.55 7.05 6.80
N VAL A 44 10.10 8.27 6.83
CA VAL A 44 9.39 9.50 6.45
C VAL A 44 8.89 9.42 5.01
N ILE A 45 9.72 8.96 4.08
CA ILE A 45 9.35 8.79 2.66
C ILE A 45 8.24 7.76 2.50
N MET A 46 8.35 6.61 3.18
CA MET A 46 7.33 5.56 3.14
C MET A 46 5.96 6.06 3.62
N LEU A 47 5.92 6.98 4.58
CA LEU A 47 4.68 7.56 5.12
C LEU A 47 4.11 8.68 4.25
N ILE A 48 4.98 9.52 3.68
CA ILE A 48 4.59 10.74 2.98
C ILE A 48 4.19 10.47 1.52
N VAL A 49 4.98 9.69 0.78
CA VAL A 49 4.80 9.49 -0.66
C VAL A 49 3.43 8.90 -1.03
N PRO A 50 2.90 7.86 -0.34
CA PRO A 50 1.57 7.33 -0.64
C PRO A 50 0.43 8.32 -0.41
N ARG A 51 0.56 9.19 0.61
CA ARG A 51 -0.47 10.19 0.95
C ARG A 51 -0.62 11.27 -0.12
N PHE A 52 0.48 11.68 -0.75
CA PHE A 52 0.44 12.67 -1.83
C PHE A 52 -0.12 12.11 -3.14
N MET A 53 0.09 10.82 -3.43
CA MET A 53 -0.41 10.20 -4.67
C MET A 53 -1.91 9.90 -4.64
N MET A 54 -2.49 9.54 -3.49
CA MET A 54 -3.90 9.13 -3.40
C MET A 54 -4.91 10.29 -3.46
N ARG A 55 -4.50 11.54 -3.18
CA ARG A 55 -5.43 12.67 -2.99
C ARG A 55 -6.03 13.29 -4.26
N LYS A 56 -5.51 13.04 -5.47
CA LYS A 56 -5.70 14.00 -6.58
C LYS A 56 -6.68 13.64 -7.71
N ARG A 57 -7.19 12.41 -7.85
CA ARG A 57 -7.99 12.05 -9.07
C ARG A 57 -9.39 11.48 -8.84
N SER A 58 -9.58 10.58 -7.89
CA SER A 58 -10.85 9.82 -7.84
C SER A 58 -12.00 10.59 -7.19
N ALA A 59 -11.73 11.50 -6.24
CA ALA A 59 -12.79 12.22 -5.51
C ALA A 59 -13.64 13.15 -6.39
N LYS A 60 -13.06 13.84 -7.39
CA LYS A 60 -13.79 14.85 -8.16
C LYS A 60 -14.81 14.28 -9.16
N ILE A 61 -14.64 13.04 -9.61
CA ILE A 61 -15.48 12.44 -10.67
C ILE A 61 -16.72 11.77 -10.07
N VAL A 62 -16.61 11.16 -8.89
CA VAL A 62 -17.67 10.30 -8.32
C VAL A 62 -18.65 11.06 -7.42
N HIS A 63 -18.40 12.34 -7.10
CA HIS A 63 -19.37 13.16 -6.34
C HIS A 63 -20.54 13.72 -7.18
N LYS A 64 -20.57 13.50 -8.50
CA LYS A 64 -21.68 13.96 -9.36
C LYS A 64 -22.82 12.94 -9.36
N GLY A 65 -24.07 13.39 -9.32
CA GLY A 65 -25.26 12.52 -9.42
C GLY A 65 -25.99 12.25 -8.10
N SER A 66 -27.20 11.70 -8.23
CA SER A 66 -28.10 11.43 -7.11
C SER A 66 -27.56 10.32 -6.19
N ILE A 67 -27.91 10.37 -4.91
CA ILE A 67 -27.54 9.33 -3.94
C ILE A 67 -28.58 8.22 -4.03
N LEU A 68 -28.17 7.03 -4.45
CA LEU A 68 -29.01 5.85 -4.56
C LEU A 68 -29.10 5.08 -3.24
N MET A 69 -28.00 5.08 -2.48
CA MET A 69 -27.92 4.45 -1.17
C MET A 69 -26.81 5.10 -0.36
N ARG A 70 -27.06 5.32 0.93
CA ARG A 70 -26.05 5.76 1.89
C ARG A 70 -26.05 4.78 3.05
N SER A 71 -24.88 4.24 3.35
CA SER A 71 -24.69 3.38 4.52
C SER A 71 -24.24 4.22 5.70
N ARG A 72 -24.90 4.05 6.86
CA ARG A 72 -24.52 4.76 8.10
C ARG A 72 -23.46 3.98 8.86
N GLN A 73 -22.48 4.67 9.42
CA GLN A 73 -21.39 4.05 10.16
C GLN A 73 -21.86 3.11 11.28
N LYS A 74 -22.88 3.50 12.05
CA LYS A 74 -23.43 2.67 13.14
C LYS A 74 -23.97 1.34 12.64
N GLU A 75 -24.75 1.37 11.55
CA GLU A 75 -25.32 0.18 10.93
C GLU A 75 -24.23 -0.76 10.40
N VAL A 76 -23.22 -0.20 9.73
CA VAL A 76 -22.07 -0.97 9.24
C VAL A 76 -21.34 -1.66 10.38
N ILE A 77 -21.09 -0.97 11.49
CA ILE A 77 -20.40 -1.53 12.65
C ILE A 77 -21.20 -2.68 13.25
N GLU A 78 -22.53 -2.55 13.36
CA GLU A 78 -23.39 -3.62 13.87
C GLU A 78 -23.37 -4.87 12.99
N VAL A 79 -23.40 -4.70 11.66
CA VAL A 79 -23.30 -5.82 10.72
C VAL A 79 -21.91 -6.45 10.78
N LEU A 80 -20.86 -5.62 10.83
CA LEU A 80 -19.47 -6.05 10.89
C LEU A 80 -19.15 -6.82 12.18
N ALA A 81 -19.75 -6.42 13.31
CA ALA A 81 -19.59 -7.12 14.59
C ALA A 81 -20.19 -8.54 14.58
N ARG A 82 -21.14 -8.83 13.69
CA ARG A 82 -21.71 -10.18 13.51
C ARG A 82 -20.79 -11.10 12.67
N ASP A 83 -19.83 -10.55 11.94
CA ASP A 83 -18.91 -11.31 11.09
C ASP A 83 -17.75 -11.90 11.91
N ARG A 84 -17.95 -13.12 12.42
CA ARG A 84 -16.93 -13.86 13.19
C ARG A 84 -15.67 -14.18 12.38
N MET A 85 -15.77 -14.31 11.06
CA MET A 85 -14.63 -14.66 10.19
C MET A 85 -13.77 -13.45 9.85
N LEU A 86 -14.34 -12.25 9.84
CA LEU A 86 -13.61 -11.02 9.55
C LEU A 86 -12.45 -10.81 10.52
N SER A 87 -12.65 -11.07 11.81
CA SER A 87 -11.60 -10.89 12.82
C SER A 87 -10.38 -11.78 12.55
N ALA A 88 -10.59 -13.03 12.13
CA ALA A 88 -9.52 -13.94 11.78
C ALA A 88 -8.77 -13.51 10.51
N GLU A 89 -9.50 -13.05 9.50
CA GLU A 89 -8.93 -12.52 8.25
C GLU A 89 -8.11 -11.24 8.49
N LEU A 90 -8.65 -10.29 9.26
CA LEU A 90 -7.98 -9.05 9.63
C LEU A 90 -6.77 -9.30 10.52
N LYS A 91 -6.82 -10.27 11.44
CA LYS A 91 -5.67 -10.66 12.27
C LYS A 91 -4.54 -11.23 11.42
N SER A 92 -4.85 -12.14 10.50
CA SER A 92 -3.87 -12.71 9.56
C SER A 92 -3.23 -11.63 8.68
N GLN A 93 -4.04 -10.71 8.16
CA GLN A 93 -3.56 -9.54 7.43
C GLN A 93 -2.71 -8.62 8.30
N GLY A 94 -3.14 -8.33 9.52
CA GLY A 94 -2.45 -7.46 10.47
C GLY A 94 -1.07 -8.01 10.84
N ILE A 95 -0.95 -9.31 11.09
CA ILE A 95 0.35 -9.98 11.34
C ILE A 95 1.28 -9.83 10.12
N ARG A 96 0.78 -10.01 8.90
CA ARG A 96 1.58 -9.82 7.68
C ARG A 96 2.00 -8.37 7.49
N MET A 97 1.10 -7.42 7.73
CA MET A 97 1.40 -5.99 7.66
C MET A 97 2.43 -5.56 8.70
N LEU A 98 2.30 -6.02 9.95
CA LEU A 98 3.30 -5.81 10.99
C LEU A 98 4.65 -6.44 10.59
N GLY A 99 4.63 -7.64 10.04
CA GLY A 99 5.82 -8.28 9.46
C GLY A 99 6.49 -7.42 8.39
N THR A 100 5.72 -6.81 7.48
CA THR A 100 6.27 -5.89 6.47
C THR A 100 6.85 -4.59 7.04
N MET A 101 6.54 -4.22 8.29
CA MET A 101 7.11 -3.03 8.94
C MET A 101 8.30 -3.40 9.84
N ILE A 102 8.15 -4.42 10.67
CA ILE A 102 9.12 -4.79 11.71
C ILE A 102 10.28 -5.59 11.13
N LEU A 103 9.99 -6.57 10.26
CA LEU A 103 11.02 -7.49 9.76
C LEU A 103 12.13 -6.77 8.97
N PRO A 104 11.81 -5.78 8.11
CA PRO A 104 12.78 -4.83 7.58
C PRO A 104 13.76 -4.28 8.60
N ILE A 105 13.25 -3.75 9.72
CA ILE A 105 14.06 -3.10 10.76
C ILE A 105 14.96 -4.13 11.45
N VAL A 106 14.41 -5.29 11.78
CA VAL A 106 15.17 -6.39 12.42
C VAL A 106 16.27 -6.89 11.50
N ILE A 107 15.95 -7.19 10.25
CA ILE A 107 16.92 -7.67 9.26
C ILE A 107 17.99 -6.62 9.02
N TRP A 108 17.64 -5.33 8.99
CA TRP A 108 18.63 -4.27 8.95
C TRP A 108 19.54 -4.23 10.17
N PHE A 109 19.01 -4.26 11.39
CA PHE A 109 19.84 -4.23 12.60
C PHE A 109 20.78 -5.43 12.68
N VAL A 110 20.28 -6.62 12.33
CA VAL A 110 21.06 -7.86 12.40
C VAL A 110 22.08 -7.95 11.26
N LEU A 111 21.73 -7.56 10.04
CA LEU A 111 22.61 -7.72 8.87
C LEU A 111 23.51 -6.53 8.59
N SER A 112 23.15 -5.30 8.99
CA SER A 112 23.88 -4.09 8.58
C SER A 112 25.34 -4.10 9.04
N ILE A 113 25.62 -4.40 10.30
CA ILE A 113 26.98 -4.43 10.85
C ILE A 113 27.86 -5.52 10.22
N PRO A 114 27.46 -6.80 10.18
CA PRO A 114 28.29 -7.82 9.54
C PRO A 114 28.46 -7.56 8.04
N LEU A 115 27.40 -7.13 7.35
CA LEU A 115 27.48 -6.80 5.93
C LEU A 115 28.39 -5.59 5.66
N LEU A 116 28.37 -4.58 6.54
CA LEU A 116 29.27 -3.44 6.47
C LEU A 116 30.72 -3.89 6.62
N ASN A 117 31.01 -4.76 7.59
CA ASN A 117 32.37 -5.27 7.81
C ASN A 117 32.89 -6.09 6.61
N ILE A 118 32.00 -6.82 5.91
CA ILE A 118 32.35 -7.61 4.72
C ILE A 118 32.58 -6.71 3.50
N ILE A 119 31.69 -5.75 3.24
CA ILE A 119 31.72 -4.93 2.02
C ILE A 119 32.68 -3.74 2.17
N VAL A 120 32.70 -3.12 3.35
CA VAL A 120 33.53 -1.97 3.73
C VAL A 120 34.38 -2.35 4.95
N PRO A 121 35.40 -3.22 4.76
CA PRO A 121 36.26 -3.62 5.86
C PRO A 121 36.97 -2.40 6.49
N PRO A 122 37.30 -2.43 7.78
CA PRO A 122 38.00 -1.32 8.45
C PRO A 122 39.35 -0.97 7.80
N THR A 123 39.96 -1.94 7.12
CA THR A 123 41.21 -1.83 6.39
C THR A 123 41.03 -1.45 4.92
N ALA A 124 39.80 -1.17 4.46
CA ALA A 124 39.54 -0.76 3.09
C ALA A 124 40.34 0.51 2.74
N THR A 125 40.91 0.50 1.55
CA THR A 125 41.78 1.51 0.93
C THR A 125 41.44 2.99 1.23
N GLN A 126 42.47 3.84 1.30
CA GLN A 126 42.35 5.30 1.42
C GLN A 126 41.73 6.00 0.19
N ASN A 127 41.43 5.27 -0.89
CA ASN A 127 40.83 5.84 -2.08
C ASN A 127 39.33 6.09 -1.88
N ALA A 128 38.93 7.37 -1.88
CA ALA A 128 37.55 7.79 -1.70
C ALA A 128 36.58 7.19 -2.73
N ILE A 129 37.03 6.98 -3.99
CA ILE A 129 36.20 6.40 -5.05
C ILE A 129 35.88 4.94 -4.75
N GLU A 130 36.87 4.16 -4.31
CA GLU A 130 36.67 2.76 -3.97
C GLU A 130 35.74 2.61 -2.77
N THR A 131 35.96 3.41 -1.72
CA THR A 131 35.10 3.44 -0.53
C THR A 131 33.66 3.83 -0.88
N PHE A 132 33.47 4.81 -1.76
CA PHE A 132 32.15 5.19 -2.26
C PHE A 132 31.45 4.05 -2.98
N LEU A 133 32.12 3.37 -3.91
CA LEU A 133 31.54 2.23 -4.62
C LEU A 133 31.15 1.08 -3.66
N ARG A 134 31.97 0.83 -2.63
CA ARG A 134 31.64 -0.17 -1.60
C ARG A 134 30.39 0.21 -0.82
N TYR A 135 30.22 1.48 -0.45
CA TYR A 135 28.97 1.94 0.18
C TYR A 135 27.76 1.88 -0.77
N VAL A 136 27.93 2.17 -2.06
CA VAL A 136 26.87 2.00 -3.06
C VAL A 136 26.40 0.54 -3.09
N ILE A 137 27.33 -0.42 -3.10
CA ILE A 137 27.00 -1.84 -3.05
C ILE A 137 26.28 -2.17 -1.74
N PHE A 138 26.81 -1.72 -0.60
CA PHE A 138 26.21 -1.95 0.72
C PHE A 138 24.75 -1.48 0.79
N TYR A 139 24.48 -0.22 0.45
CA TYR A 139 23.12 0.30 0.48
C TYR A 139 22.21 -0.35 -0.58
N SER A 140 22.75 -0.72 -1.74
CA SER A 140 21.99 -1.45 -2.77
C SER A 140 21.55 -2.83 -2.30
N VAL A 141 22.43 -3.59 -1.64
CA VAL A 141 22.10 -4.90 -1.05
C VAL A 141 21.02 -4.74 0.01
N LEU A 142 21.18 -3.75 0.90
CA LEU A 142 20.18 -3.43 1.92
C LEU A 142 18.81 -3.10 1.32
N PHE A 143 18.74 -2.22 0.32
CA PHE A 143 17.50 -1.90 -0.38
C PHE A 143 16.91 -3.12 -1.12
N GLY A 144 17.75 -3.94 -1.75
CA GLY A 144 17.34 -5.15 -2.45
C GLY A 144 16.66 -6.16 -1.52
N VAL A 145 17.27 -6.42 -0.37
CA VAL A 145 16.68 -7.29 0.67
C VAL A 145 15.32 -6.75 1.12
N MET A 146 15.22 -5.45 1.40
CA MET A 146 13.95 -4.81 1.78
C MET A 146 12.86 -4.96 0.72
N TYR A 147 13.23 -4.77 -0.55
CA TYR A 147 12.30 -4.91 -1.66
C TYR A 147 11.78 -6.35 -1.80
N ILE A 148 12.67 -7.34 -1.68
CA ILE A 148 12.33 -8.76 -1.73
C ILE A 148 11.41 -9.14 -0.56
N LEU A 149 11.75 -8.73 0.66
CA LEU A 149 10.92 -9.01 1.84
C LEU A 149 9.53 -8.41 1.71
N ARG A 150 9.44 -7.16 1.26
CA ARG A 150 8.15 -6.51 1.00
C ARG A 150 7.36 -7.29 -0.05
N TYR A 151 8.00 -7.75 -1.12
CA TYR A 151 7.33 -8.53 -2.15
C TYR A 151 6.77 -9.87 -1.62
N ILE A 152 7.52 -10.57 -0.77
CA ILE A 152 7.12 -11.88 -0.21
C ILE A 152 6.02 -11.72 0.85
N LEU A 153 6.14 -10.72 1.73
CA LEU A 153 5.28 -10.55 2.88
C LEU A 153 3.99 -9.77 2.58
N MET A 154 3.97 -8.99 1.49
CA MET A 154 2.78 -8.20 1.14
C MET A 154 1.61 -9.14 0.84
N PRO A 155 0.44 -8.94 1.50
CA PRO A 155 -0.70 -9.81 1.30
C PRO A 155 -1.15 -9.75 -0.16
N LYS A 156 -1.42 -10.93 -0.75
CA LYS A 156 -1.93 -11.04 -2.13
C LYS A 156 -3.28 -10.34 -2.31
N ARG A 157 -4.04 -10.22 -1.22
CA ARG A 157 -5.35 -9.59 -1.15
C ARG A 157 -5.45 -8.82 0.17
N LEU A 158 -5.60 -7.50 0.09
CA LEU A 158 -5.72 -6.61 1.24
C LEU A 158 -7.20 -6.27 1.46
N ILE A 159 -7.80 -6.87 2.49
CA ILE A 159 -9.19 -6.63 2.87
C ILE A 159 -9.28 -5.27 3.57
N ILE A 160 -10.16 -4.41 3.07
CA ILE A 160 -10.44 -3.08 3.63
C ILE A 160 -11.95 -3.01 3.92
N PRO A 161 -12.38 -3.16 5.19
CA PRO A 161 -13.76 -2.92 5.55
C PRO A 161 -14.07 -1.43 5.41
N VAL A 162 -15.15 -1.10 4.71
CA VAL A 162 -15.56 0.27 4.45
C VAL A 162 -16.65 0.65 5.44
N PHE A 163 -16.32 1.52 6.39
CA PHE A 163 -17.20 1.87 7.50
C PHE A 163 -18.34 2.83 7.12
N GLU A 164 -18.21 3.57 6.04
CA GLU A 164 -19.22 4.49 5.55
C GLU A 164 -19.10 4.53 4.03
N PHE A 165 -20.21 4.53 3.29
CA PHE A 165 -20.15 4.70 1.85
C PHE A 165 -21.46 5.23 1.29
N GLU A 166 -21.34 5.86 0.14
CA GLU A 166 -22.43 6.35 -0.68
C GLU A 166 -22.34 5.71 -2.05
N VAL A 167 -23.42 5.08 -2.47
CA VAL A 167 -23.61 4.65 -3.85
C VAL A 167 -24.39 5.74 -4.56
N ARG A 168 -23.76 6.32 -5.57
CA ARG A 168 -24.32 7.33 -6.46
C ARG A 168 -24.48 6.75 -7.86
N GLU A 169 -25.24 7.43 -8.70
CA GLU A 169 -25.37 7.05 -10.12
C GLU A 169 -24.02 7.01 -10.85
N SER A 170 -23.09 7.89 -10.48
CA SER A 170 -21.76 7.97 -11.10
C SER A 170 -20.73 7.01 -10.49
N GLY A 171 -21.07 6.29 -9.41
CA GLY A 171 -20.16 5.36 -8.76
C GLY A 171 -20.29 5.28 -7.24
N ILE A 172 -19.31 4.61 -6.62
CA ILE A 172 -19.26 4.36 -5.18
C ILE A 172 -18.19 5.27 -4.56
N VAL A 173 -18.58 6.00 -3.52
CA VAL A 173 -17.71 6.87 -2.73
C VAL A 173 -17.67 6.36 -1.30
N GLY A 174 -16.49 6.35 -0.69
CA GLY A 174 -16.33 6.13 0.75
C GLY A 174 -15.23 7.01 1.33
N PRO A 175 -15.03 6.96 2.66
CA PRO A 175 -13.97 7.70 3.33
C PRO A 175 -12.60 7.25 2.83
N GLY A 176 -11.66 8.20 2.79
CA GLY A 176 -10.30 7.97 2.30
C GLY A 176 -10.17 8.11 0.79
N ALA A 177 -9.54 7.13 0.15
CA ALA A 177 -9.25 7.13 -1.29
C ALA A 177 -10.24 6.27 -2.11
N LEU A 178 -11.33 5.82 -1.49
CA LEU A 178 -12.32 4.97 -2.15
C LEU A 178 -13.25 5.81 -3.03
N ALA A 179 -13.00 5.77 -4.33
CA ALA A 179 -13.87 6.33 -5.34
C ALA A 179 -13.80 5.46 -6.60
N ILE A 180 -14.85 4.69 -6.81
CA ILE A 180 -14.99 3.71 -7.90
C ILE A 180 -16.05 4.24 -8.85
N PRO A 181 -15.69 4.72 -10.06
CA PRO A 181 -16.66 5.25 -11.00
C PRO A 181 -17.50 4.13 -11.63
N PHE A 182 -18.72 4.46 -12.04
CA PHE A 182 -19.55 3.67 -12.93
C PHE A 182 -19.49 4.21 -14.36
N PRO A 183 -19.63 3.35 -15.40
CA PRO A 183 -19.71 1.89 -15.33
C PRO A 183 -18.40 1.24 -14.83
N LEU A 184 -18.50 0.06 -14.24
CA LEU A 184 -17.34 -0.63 -13.65
C LEU A 184 -16.44 -1.20 -14.76
N ASP A 185 -15.15 -0.88 -14.71
CA ASP A 185 -14.14 -1.53 -15.53
C ASP A 185 -13.94 -2.98 -15.06
N THR A 186 -14.52 -3.94 -15.77
CA THR A 186 -14.48 -5.37 -15.44
C THR A 186 -13.09 -6.00 -15.59
N GLU A 187 -12.17 -5.37 -16.32
CA GLU A 187 -10.78 -5.84 -16.40
C GLU A 187 -10.03 -5.50 -15.12
N ARG A 188 -10.38 -4.36 -14.51
CA ARG A 188 -9.76 -3.86 -13.28
C ARG A 188 -10.45 -4.35 -12.00
N TYR A 189 -11.77 -4.36 -11.98
CA TYR A 189 -12.57 -4.61 -10.79
C TYR A 189 -13.34 -5.92 -10.89
N GLU A 190 -13.27 -6.70 -9.83
CA GLU A 190 -14.04 -7.93 -9.67
C GLU A 190 -15.01 -7.77 -8.51
N ILE A 191 -16.28 -8.12 -8.72
CA ILE A 191 -17.34 -7.98 -7.73
C ILE A 191 -17.76 -9.36 -7.26
N SER A 192 -17.75 -9.55 -5.95
CA SER A 192 -18.30 -10.72 -5.28
C SER A 192 -19.28 -10.26 -4.20
N TYR A 193 -20.22 -11.12 -3.83
CA TYR A 193 -21.20 -10.83 -2.78
C TYR A 193 -21.36 -12.04 -1.88
N ASP A 194 -21.45 -11.79 -0.58
CA ASP A 194 -21.73 -12.81 0.43
C ASP A 194 -22.95 -12.37 1.24
N VAL A 195 -24.07 -13.02 0.97
CA VAL A 195 -25.34 -12.73 1.65
C VAL A 195 -25.30 -13.19 3.11
N ARG A 196 -24.58 -14.27 3.41
CA ARG A 196 -24.50 -14.83 4.78
C ARG A 196 -23.69 -13.93 5.70
N ARG A 197 -22.66 -13.29 5.15
CA ARG A 197 -21.78 -12.34 5.88
C ARG A 197 -22.17 -10.87 5.66
N SER A 198 -23.27 -10.62 4.95
CA SER A 198 -23.87 -9.30 4.76
C SER A 198 -22.95 -8.24 4.11
N TYR A 199 -22.16 -8.63 3.09
CA TYR A 199 -21.30 -7.68 2.38
C TYR A 199 -21.27 -7.89 0.86
N VAL A 200 -20.96 -6.79 0.16
CA VAL A 200 -20.51 -6.79 -1.23
C VAL A 200 -19.04 -6.41 -1.27
N GLU A 201 -18.23 -7.19 -1.98
CA GLU A 201 -16.79 -7.02 -2.07
C GLU A 201 -16.40 -6.59 -3.48
N ILE A 202 -15.64 -5.50 -3.57
CA ILE A 202 -15.08 -5.00 -4.83
C ILE A 202 -13.57 -5.14 -4.74
N TYR A 203 -13.02 -6.04 -5.54
CA TYR A 203 -11.60 -6.32 -5.62
C TYR A 203 -10.96 -5.56 -6.78
N ASP A 204 -10.06 -4.63 -6.46
CA ASP A 204 -9.23 -3.92 -7.45
C ASP A 204 -7.96 -4.73 -7.73
N ARG A 205 -7.87 -5.30 -8.94
CA ARG A 205 -6.74 -6.13 -9.39
C ARG A 205 -5.42 -5.35 -9.46
N ARG A 206 -5.48 -4.03 -9.63
CA ARG A 206 -4.29 -3.17 -9.73
C ARG A 206 -3.66 -2.92 -8.37
N THR A 207 -4.48 -2.60 -7.37
CA THR A 207 -4.02 -2.29 -6.00
C THR A 207 -3.98 -3.52 -5.09
N LYS A 208 -4.58 -4.64 -5.52
CA LYS A 208 -4.80 -5.86 -4.73
C LYS A 208 -5.66 -5.60 -3.49
N GLN A 209 -6.49 -4.56 -3.51
CA GLN A 209 -7.36 -4.19 -2.41
C GLN A 209 -8.77 -4.76 -2.62
N ALA A 210 -9.32 -5.39 -1.61
CA ALA A 210 -10.70 -5.87 -1.57
C ALA A 210 -11.51 -4.98 -0.64
N PHE A 211 -12.26 -4.05 -1.21
CA PHE A 211 -13.14 -3.15 -0.47
C PHE A 211 -14.43 -3.88 -0.13
N ARG A 212 -14.71 -4.05 1.16
CA ARG A 212 -15.94 -4.70 1.63
C ARG A 212 -16.95 -3.67 2.11
N LEU A 213 -18.05 -3.60 1.38
CA LEU A 213 -19.20 -2.75 1.63
C LEU A 213 -20.23 -3.57 2.43
N TYR A 214 -20.23 -3.38 3.74
CA TYR A 214 -21.18 -4.03 4.65
C TYR A 214 -22.52 -3.30 4.65
N THR A 215 -23.62 -4.04 4.61
CA THR A 215 -24.98 -3.47 4.59
C THR A 215 -25.97 -4.47 5.19
N SER A 216 -27.02 -3.98 5.86
CA SER A 216 -28.12 -4.82 6.31
C SER A 216 -28.88 -5.47 5.15
N ASP A 217 -29.05 -4.72 4.05
CA ASP A 217 -29.72 -5.16 2.84
C ASP A 217 -28.72 -5.33 1.69
N VAL A 218 -28.17 -6.54 1.56
CA VAL A 218 -27.22 -6.90 0.49
C VAL A 218 -27.91 -6.97 -0.87
N TYR A 219 -29.17 -7.41 -0.91
CA TYR A 219 -29.92 -7.56 -2.16
C TYR A 219 -30.15 -6.21 -2.83
N LYS A 220 -30.51 -5.19 -2.05
CA LYS A 220 -30.64 -3.82 -2.55
C LYS A 220 -29.33 -3.28 -3.10
N LEU A 221 -28.22 -3.47 -2.38
CA LEU A 221 -26.90 -3.02 -2.84
C LEU A 221 -26.47 -3.74 -4.13
N LYS A 222 -26.65 -5.06 -4.19
CA LYS A 222 -26.39 -5.88 -5.38
C LYS A 222 -27.18 -5.36 -6.59
N ASN A 223 -28.48 -5.17 -6.43
CA ASN A 223 -29.36 -4.69 -7.51
C ASN A 223 -28.94 -3.31 -8.03
N ILE A 224 -28.53 -2.39 -7.14
CA ILE A 224 -28.06 -1.06 -7.53
C ILE A 224 -26.78 -1.16 -8.35
N ILE A 225 -25.82 -1.97 -7.90
CA ILE A 225 -24.53 -2.18 -8.58
C ILE A 225 -24.74 -2.85 -9.93
N GLU A 226 -25.55 -3.91 -10.02
CA GLU A 226 -25.83 -4.58 -11.30
C GLU A 226 -26.50 -3.63 -12.32
N LYS A 227 -27.45 -2.81 -11.85
CA LYS A 227 -28.19 -1.88 -12.71
C LYS A 227 -27.32 -0.74 -13.26
N HIS A 228 -26.44 -0.16 -12.45
CA HIS A 228 -25.68 1.04 -12.84
C HIS A 228 -24.26 0.72 -13.29
N ALA A 229 -23.65 -0.33 -12.77
CA ALA A 229 -22.26 -0.66 -13.06
C ALA A 229 -22.08 -1.62 -14.24
N ILE A 230 -23.03 -2.53 -14.48
CA ILE A 230 -22.96 -3.55 -15.55
C ILE A 230 -23.78 -3.14 -16.78
N LYS A 231 -25.00 -2.62 -16.58
CA LYS A 231 -25.91 -2.23 -17.66
C LYS A 231 -25.58 -0.92 -18.37
N GLY A 232 -24.66 -0.11 -17.83
CA GLY A 232 -24.19 1.12 -18.51
C GLY A 232 -23.55 0.87 -19.88
N ARG A 233 -23.02 -0.34 -20.14
CA ARG A 233 -22.45 -0.73 -21.43
C ARG A 233 -23.48 -0.88 -22.56
N SER A 234 -24.76 -1.16 -22.27
CA SER A 234 -25.74 -1.49 -23.31
C SER A 234 -26.49 -0.29 -23.88
N ARG A 235 -26.16 0.94 -23.45
CA ARG A 235 -26.77 2.18 -23.95
C ARG A 235 -25.81 3.01 -24.81
N GLU A 236 -24.54 2.62 -24.89
CA GLU A 236 -23.50 3.28 -25.70
C GLU A 236 -23.05 2.42 -26.91
N SER A 237 -23.76 1.33 -27.20
CA SER A 237 -23.58 0.50 -28.41
C SER A 237 -24.73 0.71 -29.39
#